data_AF-A0A7J3XW60-F1
#
_entry.id   AF-A0A7J3XW60-F1
#
_cell.length_a   1.000
_cell.length_b   1.000
_cell.length_c   1.000
_cell.angle_alpha   90.00
_cell.angle_beta   90.00
_cell.angle_gamma   90.00
#
_symmetry.space_group_name_H-M   'P 1'
#
loop_
_entity.id
_entity.type
_entity.pdbx_description
1 polymer ?
#
loop_
_entity_poly.entity_id
_entity_poly.type
_entity_poly.pdbx_seq_one_letter_code
_entity_poly.pdbx_strand_id
1 'polypeptide(L)'
;MTKLVVERLGRVEEGEAEALLATLRRLHEAVEEPPPLVYVVLASSRGLFNLFMHSIHSGWGVASAPGFEGFEAAHDAYTGVPRLTLCLEELRKLPSRAVDGVVLHEAAHTVLHGSLDSYLPAGGALRAAEELDPRLSLELTYLAASSVKDREATELLVNLGFREEAKAYVLHALSKRRGLEAEWRAAVEAGVPLLHVAELLKPLCCAAPLLSDEAVAGGCDAYLAHLPASASRALRELVEDLSWMRKRGLWDRVEALLRGLARLKGLIEAGEASPPQPPSP
;
A
#
# COMPACT_ATOMS: atom_id res chain seq x y z
N MET A 1 3.88 -17.90 20.10
CA MET A 1 3.64 -18.66 18.86
C MET A 1 2.28 -18.25 18.31
N THR A 2 2.24 -17.75 17.07
CA THR A 2 0.99 -17.35 16.38
C THR A 2 0.23 -18.57 15.91
N LYS A 3 -1.09 -18.60 16.15
CA LYS A 3 -1.98 -19.59 15.56
C LYS A 3 -2.44 -19.11 14.17
N LEU A 4 -2.22 -19.92 13.14
CA LEU A 4 -2.75 -19.67 11.79
C LEU A 4 -4.02 -20.50 11.59
N VAL A 5 -5.13 -19.84 11.24
CA VAL A 5 -6.37 -20.52 10.82
C VAL A 5 -6.51 -20.36 9.31
N VAL A 6 -6.42 -21.47 8.59
CA VAL A 6 -6.31 -21.46 7.13
C VAL A 6 -7.64 -21.86 6.50
N GLU A 7 -8.14 -20.99 5.63
CA GLU A 7 -9.29 -21.25 4.76
C GLU A 7 -8.81 -21.33 3.30
N ARG A 8 -9.28 -22.34 2.57
CA ARG A 8 -8.94 -22.55 1.15
C ARG A 8 -10.17 -22.30 0.30
N LEU A 9 -10.10 -21.33 -0.61
CA LEU A 9 -11.16 -21.05 -1.57
C LEU A 9 -10.77 -21.64 -2.92
N GLY A 10 -11.44 -22.73 -3.30
CA GLY A 10 -11.12 -23.49 -4.52
C GLY A 10 -10.06 -24.56 -4.30
N ARG A 11 -9.42 -25.01 -5.40
CA ARG A 11 -8.37 -26.05 -5.35
C ARG A 11 -7.02 -25.41 -5.07
N VAL A 12 -6.46 -25.71 -3.91
CA VAL A 12 -5.16 -25.23 -3.44
C VAL A 12 -4.27 -26.43 -3.20
N GLU A 13 -3.09 -26.46 -3.83
CA GLU A 13 -2.11 -27.53 -3.65
C GLU A 13 -1.44 -27.43 -2.27
N GLU A 14 -1.29 -28.57 -1.59
CA GLU A 14 -0.82 -28.58 -0.20
C GLU A 14 0.61 -28.05 -0.06
N GLY A 15 1.50 -28.42 -1.00
CA GLY A 15 2.88 -27.96 -0.98
C GLY A 15 3.01 -26.44 -1.19
N GLU A 16 2.14 -25.84 -2.02
CA GLU A 16 2.10 -24.40 -2.22
C GLU A 16 1.58 -23.69 -0.97
N ALA A 17 0.50 -24.22 -0.37
CA ALA A 17 -0.03 -23.68 0.89
C ALA A 17 1.02 -23.71 2.00
N GLU A 18 1.71 -24.83 2.21
CA GLU A 18 2.73 -24.94 3.26
C GLU A 18 3.94 -24.05 3.01
N ALA A 19 4.35 -23.84 1.76
CA ALA A 19 5.42 -22.90 1.43
C ALA A 19 5.06 -21.46 1.83
N LEU A 20 3.85 -21.01 1.49
CA LEU A 20 3.36 -19.68 1.88
C LEU A 20 3.27 -19.56 3.40
N LEU A 21 2.66 -20.54 4.07
CA LEU A 21 2.52 -20.55 5.53
C LEU A 21 3.88 -20.58 6.24
N ALA A 22 4.89 -21.26 5.69
CA ALA A 22 6.25 -21.23 6.21
C ALA A 22 6.85 -19.81 6.15
N THR A 23 6.62 -19.07 5.06
CA THR A 23 7.05 -17.67 4.95
C THR A 23 6.34 -16.77 5.98
N LEU A 24 5.03 -16.94 6.23
CA LEU A 24 4.34 -16.21 7.32
C LEU A 24 4.96 -16.53 8.68
N ARG A 25 5.16 -17.81 8.99
CA ARG A 25 5.72 -18.26 10.27
C ARG A 25 7.11 -17.69 10.52
N ARG A 26 7.97 -17.61 9.49
CA ARG A 26 9.29 -16.98 9.58
C ARG A 26 9.22 -15.56 10.12
N LEU A 27 8.26 -14.74 9.68
CA LEU A 27 8.10 -13.39 10.20
C LEU A 27 7.58 -13.39 11.63
N HIS A 28 6.52 -14.17 11.91
CA HIS A 28 5.92 -14.22 13.25
C HIS A 28 6.88 -14.77 14.32
N GLU A 29 7.84 -15.60 13.93
CA GLU A 29 8.92 -16.09 14.81
C GLU A 29 10.03 -15.05 15.04
N ALA A 30 10.19 -14.08 14.13
CA ALA A 30 11.22 -13.06 14.20
C ALA A 30 10.80 -11.82 15.00
N VAL A 31 9.51 -11.60 15.23
CA VAL A 31 8.98 -10.46 15.99
C VAL A 31 8.86 -10.76 17.48
N GLU A 32 9.04 -9.74 18.33
CA GLU A 32 8.93 -9.87 19.79
C GLU A 32 7.49 -10.12 20.25
N GLU A 33 6.53 -9.37 19.69
CA GLU A 33 5.11 -9.46 20.01
C GLU A 33 4.29 -9.88 18.78
N PRO A 34 4.30 -11.18 18.41
CA PRO A 34 3.51 -11.65 17.29
C PRO A 34 2.01 -11.69 17.64
N PRO A 35 1.11 -11.52 16.66
CA PRO A 35 -0.33 -11.65 16.90
C PRO A 35 -0.65 -13.07 17.39
N PRO A 36 -1.58 -13.23 18.35
CA PRO A 36 -1.91 -14.56 18.87
C PRO A 36 -2.62 -15.44 17.83
N LEU A 37 -3.35 -14.83 16.91
CA LEU A 37 -4.17 -15.48 15.90
C LEU A 37 -4.14 -14.68 14.60
N VAL A 38 -3.98 -15.35 13.46
CA VAL A 38 -4.14 -14.78 12.13
C VAL A 38 -5.01 -15.70 11.28
N TYR A 39 -6.01 -15.13 10.60
CA TYR A 39 -6.77 -15.84 9.57
C TYR A 39 -6.03 -15.74 8.24
N VAL A 40 -5.83 -16.87 7.57
CA VAL A 40 -5.16 -16.94 6.27
C VAL A 40 -6.14 -17.51 5.26
N VAL A 41 -6.45 -16.75 4.23
CA VAL A 41 -7.37 -17.17 3.16
C VAL A 41 -6.57 -17.36 1.88
N LEU A 42 -6.57 -18.58 1.36
CA LEU A 42 -5.88 -18.94 0.12
C LEU A 42 -6.90 -19.07 -1.00
N ALA A 43 -6.97 -18.07 -1.88
CA ALA A 43 -7.88 -18.08 -3.02
C ALA A 43 -7.18 -18.60 -4.28
N SER A 44 -7.68 -19.69 -4.85
CA SER A 44 -7.04 -20.34 -6.00
C SER A 44 -7.09 -19.52 -7.30
N SER A 45 -8.00 -18.55 -7.40
CA SER A 45 -8.18 -17.69 -8.57
C SER A 45 -8.48 -16.24 -8.19
N ARG A 46 -8.26 -15.32 -9.14
CA ARG A 46 -8.59 -13.90 -9.03
C ARG A 46 -10.08 -13.68 -8.76
N GLY A 47 -10.94 -14.47 -9.40
CA GLY A 47 -12.39 -14.38 -9.19
C GLY A 47 -12.82 -14.71 -7.76
N LEU A 48 -12.26 -15.77 -7.17
CA LEU A 48 -12.56 -16.15 -5.77
C LEU A 48 -11.99 -15.13 -4.78
N PHE A 49 -10.78 -14.61 -5.05
CA PHE A 49 -10.18 -13.55 -4.26
C PHE A 49 -11.08 -12.31 -4.23
N ASN A 50 -11.48 -11.81 -5.41
CA ASN A 50 -12.32 -10.62 -5.52
C ASN A 50 -13.69 -10.82 -4.86
N LEU A 51 -14.32 -11.99 -5.04
CA LEU A 51 -15.61 -12.30 -4.44
C LEU A 51 -15.54 -12.31 -2.91
N PHE A 52 -14.49 -12.93 -2.35
CA PHE A 52 -14.27 -12.96 -0.91
C PHE A 52 -14.02 -11.56 -0.35
N MET A 53 -13.15 -10.77 -0.98
CA MET A 53 -12.88 -9.41 -0.51
C MET A 53 -14.13 -8.51 -0.58
N HIS A 54 -14.94 -8.64 -1.63
CA HIS A 54 -16.22 -7.93 -1.74
C HIS A 54 -17.21 -8.33 -0.65
N SER A 55 -17.29 -9.63 -0.31
CA SER A 55 -18.21 -10.10 0.73
C SER A 55 -17.81 -9.58 2.11
N ILE A 56 -16.51 -9.51 2.41
CA ILE A 56 -15.98 -8.92 3.64
C ILE A 56 -16.26 -7.41 3.69
N HIS A 57 -15.91 -6.66 2.64
CA HIS A 57 -16.14 -5.21 2.61
C HIS A 57 -17.62 -4.87 2.78
N SER A 58 -18.49 -5.58 2.06
CA SER A 58 -19.95 -5.37 2.13
C SER A 58 -20.51 -5.80 3.49
N GLY A 59 -20.07 -6.94 4.02
CA GLY A 59 -20.53 -7.47 5.30
C GLY A 59 -20.16 -6.61 6.51
N TRP A 60 -19.07 -5.86 6.42
CA TRP A 60 -18.58 -4.98 7.48
C TRP A 60 -18.80 -3.49 7.22
N GLY A 61 -19.51 -3.13 6.15
CA GLY A 61 -19.85 -1.74 5.84
C GLY A 61 -18.62 -0.84 5.63
N VAL A 62 -17.56 -1.39 5.02
CA VAL A 62 -16.34 -0.63 4.73
C VAL A 62 -16.68 0.50 3.74
N ALA A 63 -16.52 1.74 4.19
CA ALA A 63 -16.95 2.92 3.44
C ALA A 63 -16.00 3.30 2.30
N SER A 64 -14.72 2.94 2.40
CA SER A 64 -13.74 3.23 1.34
C SER A 64 -13.99 2.35 0.12
N ALA A 65 -13.77 2.91 -1.07
CA ALA A 65 -13.79 2.15 -2.32
C ALA A 65 -12.88 0.91 -2.22
N PRO A 66 -13.28 -0.24 -2.79
CA PRO A 66 -12.50 -1.46 -2.73
C PRO A 66 -11.17 -1.32 -3.49
N GLY A 67 -10.09 -1.05 -2.75
CA GLY A 67 -8.74 -0.89 -3.28
C GLY A 67 -7.93 -2.19 -3.36
N PHE A 68 -8.57 -3.35 -3.49
CA PHE A 68 -7.91 -4.67 -3.58
C PHE A 68 -7.84 -5.23 -5.00
N GLU A 69 -8.52 -4.61 -5.96
CA GLU A 69 -8.43 -5.02 -7.36
C GLU A 69 -7.01 -4.79 -7.89
N GLY A 70 -6.45 -5.80 -8.58
CA GLY A 70 -5.08 -5.73 -9.10
C GLY A 70 -3.96 -6.06 -8.11
N PHE A 71 -4.29 -6.39 -6.84
CA PHE A 71 -3.30 -6.82 -5.84
C PHE A 71 -3.20 -8.35 -5.73
N GLU A 72 -2.01 -8.86 -5.45
CA GLU A 72 -1.74 -10.29 -5.29
C GLU A 72 -2.17 -10.81 -3.92
N ALA A 73 -2.29 -9.90 -2.97
CA ALA A 73 -2.69 -10.17 -1.61
C ALA A 73 -3.35 -8.94 -0.99
N ALA A 74 -4.07 -9.14 0.10
CA ALA A 74 -4.65 -8.08 0.90
C ALA A 74 -4.68 -8.48 2.37
N HIS A 75 -4.70 -7.49 3.25
CA HIS A 75 -4.89 -7.69 4.69
C HIS A 75 -6.05 -6.83 5.20
N ASP A 76 -6.70 -7.32 6.25
CA ASP A 76 -7.67 -6.56 7.04
C ASP A 76 -7.68 -6.99 8.51
N ALA A 77 -8.33 -6.20 9.36
CA ALA A 77 -8.61 -6.58 10.74
C ALA A 77 -10.05 -6.20 11.14
N TYR A 78 -10.98 -6.13 10.18
CA TYR A 78 -12.34 -5.62 10.40
C TYR A 78 -13.14 -6.41 11.43
N THR A 79 -12.77 -7.68 11.66
CA THR A 79 -13.38 -8.57 12.66
C THR A 79 -12.70 -8.53 14.03
N GLY A 80 -11.73 -7.65 14.24
CA GLY A 80 -10.90 -7.61 15.44
C GLY A 80 -9.80 -8.68 15.51
N VAL A 81 -9.60 -9.44 14.43
CA VAL A 81 -8.51 -10.40 14.27
C VAL A 81 -7.87 -10.16 12.91
N PRO A 82 -6.54 -10.08 12.81
CA PRO A 82 -5.87 -9.86 11.53
C PRO A 82 -6.15 -11.01 10.57
N ARG A 83 -6.43 -10.66 9.33
CA ARG A 83 -6.65 -11.56 8.21
C ARG A 83 -5.73 -11.19 7.06
N LEU A 84 -5.18 -12.20 6.42
CA LEU A 84 -4.38 -12.11 5.22
C LEU A 84 -5.03 -12.99 4.15
N THR A 85 -5.31 -12.41 3.00
CA THR A 85 -5.93 -13.08 1.85
C THR A 85 -4.92 -13.11 0.71
N LEU A 86 -4.59 -14.28 0.17
CA LEU A 86 -3.63 -14.47 -0.93
C LEU A 86 -4.34 -14.93 -2.20
N CYS A 87 -4.04 -14.29 -3.33
CA CYS A 87 -4.49 -14.73 -4.65
C CYS A 87 -3.41 -15.60 -5.31
N LEU A 88 -3.57 -16.93 -5.25
CA LEU A 88 -2.55 -17.87 -5.74
C LEU A 88 -2.33 -17.77 -7.25
N GLU A 89 -3.38 -17.51 -8.03
CA GLU A 89 -3.25 -17.28 -9.47
C GLU A 89 -2.27 -16.15 -9.79
N GLU A 90 -2.24 -15.11 -8.97
CA GLU A 90 -1.42 -13.93 -9.21
C GLU A 90 -0.01 -14.12 -8.65
N LEU A 91 0.10 -14.72 -7.46
CA LEU A 91 1.40 -15.07 -6.89
C LEU A 91 2.21 -16.01 -7.80
N ARG A 92 1.55 -16.96 -8.48
CA ARG A 92 2.20 -17.86 -9.45
C ARG A 92 2.81 -17.14 -10.67
N LYS A 93 2.40 -15.91 -10.95
CA LYS A 93 2.97 -15.09 -12.03
C LYS A 93 4.29 -14.41 -11.62
N LEU A 94 4.63 -14.44 -10.34
CA LEU A 94 5.78 -13.75 -9.78
C LEU A 94 6.98 -14.69 -9.58
N PRO A 95 8.22 -14.15 -9.64
CA PRO A 95 9.40 -14.87 -9.16
C PRO A 95 9.27 -15.21 -7.66
N SER A 96 9.86 -16.33 -7.24
CA SER A 96 9.73 -16.83 -5.86
C SER A 96 10.07 -15.79 -4.79
N ARG A 97 11.14 -15.01 -4.98
CA ARG A 97 11.52 -13.96 -4.02
C ARG A 97 10.48 -12.84 -3.91
N ALA A 98 9.81 -12.51 -5.01
CA ALA A 98 8.72 -11.52 -4.99
C ALA A 98 7.47 -12.09 -4.31
N VAL A 99 7.19 -13.39 -4.47
CA VAL A 99 6.14 -14.08 -3.69
C VAL A 99 6.44 -13.98 -2.19
N ASP A 100 7.65 -14.31 -1.78
CA ASP A 100 8.05 -14.17 -0.37
C ASP A 100 7.91 -12.73 0.11
N GLY A 101 8.33 -11.77 -0.70
CA GLY A 101 8.18 -10.34 -0.40
C GLY A 101 6.72 -9.91 -0.20
N VAL A 102 5.81 -10.30 -1.09
CA VAL A 102 4.37 -10.03 -0.95
C VAL A 102 3.83 -10.62 0.34
N VAL A 103 4.15 -11.89 0.61
CA VAL A 103 3.66 -12.61 1.78
C VAL A 103 4.17 -11.99 3.08
N LEU A 104 5.46 -11.65 3.14
CA LEU A 104 6.07 -11.00 4.29
C LEU A 104 5.50 -9.59 4.51
N HIS A 105 5.27 -8.82 3.45
CA HIS A 105 4.68 -7.48 3.54
C HIS A 105 3.28 -7.52 4.15
N GLU A 106 2.42 -8.39 3.65
CA GLU A 106 1.08 -8.55 4.22
C GLU A 106 1.11 -9.14 5.64
N ALA A 107 2.05 -10.04 5.92
CA ALA A 107 2.23 -10.57 7.27
C ALA A 107 2.71 -9.48 8.25
N ALA A 108 3.53 -8.51 7.81
CA ALA A 108 3.94 -7.37 8.64
C ALA A 108 2.73 -6.52 9.05
N HIS A 109 1.75 -6.36 8.17
CA HIS A 109 0.49 -5.70 8.52
C HIS A 109 -0.30 -6.45 9.61
N THR A 110 -0.22 -7.78 9.68
CA THR A 110 -0.86 -8.54 10.77
C THR A 110 -0.23 -8.28 12.14
N VAL A 111 1.06 -7.90 12.16
CA VAL A 111 1.80 -7.55 13.38
C VAL A 111 1.54 -6.11 13.77
N LEU A 112 1.69 -5.17 12.83
CA LEU A 112 1.65 -3.73 13.11
C LEU A 112 0.23 -3.15 13.15
N HIS A 113 -0.66 -3.70 12.33
CA HIS A 113 -1.97 -3.11 12.02
C HIS A 113 -3.12 -4.12 12.17
N GLY A 114 -2.89 -5.18 12.95
CA GLY A 114 -3.86 -6.25 13.19
C GLY A 114 -5.01 -5.91 14.14
N SER A 115 -5.21 -4.63 14.46
CA SER A 115 -6.27 -4.15 15.36
C SER A 115 -7.23 -3.20 14.65
N LEU A 116 -8.45 -3.10 15.17
CA LEU A 116 -9.48 -2.18 14.67
C LEU A 116 -9.03 -0.71 14.73
N ASP A 117 -8.19 -0.33 15.69
CA ASP A 117 -7.69 1.03 15.83
C ASP A 117 -6.94 1.51 14.57
N SER A 118 -6.36 0.58 13.81
CA SER A 118 -5.68 0.88 12.53
C SER A 118 -6.64 1.20 11.38
N TYR A 119 -7.95 1.05 11.60
CA TYR A 119 -9.01 1.26 10.60
C TYR A 119 -10.03 2.33 11.01
N LEU A 120 -9.87 2.92 12.20
CA LEU A 120 -10.74 3.96 12.75
C LEU A 120 -10.04 5.32 12.70
N PRO A 121 -10.23 6.13 11.63
CA PRO A 121 -9.50 7.37 11.46
C PRO A 121 -9.77 8.36 12.60
N ALA A 122 -8.70 8.93 13.16
CA ALA A 122 -8.81 10.01 14.12
C ALA A 122 -9.38 11.26 13.44
N GLY A 123 -10.16 12.05 14.19
CA GLY A 123 -10.77 13.28 13.64
C GLY A 123 -9.77 14.30 13.09
N GLY A 124 -8.50 14.28 13.55
CA GLY A 124 -7.43 15.11 13.00
C GLY A 124 -7.08 14.76 11.55
N ALA A 125 -6.94 13.47 11.24
CA ALA A 125 -6.68 12.99 9.89
C ALA A 125 -7.82 13.32 8.92
N LEU A 126 -9.07 13.07 9.34
CA LEU A 126 -10.25 13.42 8.54
C LEU A 126 -10.33 14.92 8.23
N ARG A 127 -10.13 15.77 9.24
CA ARG A 127 -10.11 17.24 9.03
C ARG A 127 -9.00 17.67 8.09
N ALA A 128 -7.79 17.11 8.21
CA ALA A 128 -6.70 17.42 7.29
C ALA A 128 -7.03 17.01 5.85
N ALA A 129 -7.71 15.88 5.65
CA ALA A 129 -8.18 15.48 4.33
C ALA A 129 -9.31 16.37 3.79
N GLU A 130 -10.24 16.81 4.65
CA GLU A 130 -11.29 17.78 4.30
C GLU A 130 -10.72 19.14 3.90
N GLU A 131 -9.66 19.61 4.59
CA GLU A 131 -8.92 20.83 4.23
C GLU A 131 -8.26 20.72 2.83
N LEU A 132 -7.85 19.51 2.42
CA LEU A 132 -7.28 19.25 1.10
C LEU A 132 -8.35 19.20 0.01
N ASP A 133 -9.36 18.34 0.14
CA ASP A 133 -10.51 18.30 -0.76
C ASP A 133 -11.69 17.66 -0.01
N PRO A 134 -12.73 18.44 0.36
CA PRO A 134 -13.88 17.91 1.08
C PRO A 134 -14.60 16.76 0.36
N ARG A 135 -14.48 16.68 -0.97
CA ARG A 135 -15.12 15.64 -1.80
C ARG A 135 -14.39 14.30 -1.73
N LEU A 136 -13.12 14.31 -1.33
CA LEU A 136 -12.20 13.17 -1.35
C LEU A 136 -11.67 12.84 0.06
N SER A 137 -12.29 13.36 1.11
CA SER A 137 -11.74 13.28 2.47
C SER A 137 -11.52 11.85 2.93
N LEU A 138 -12.44 10.93 2.61
CA LEU A 138 -12.33 9.51 2.95
C LEU A 138 -11.25 8.82 2.10
N GLU A 139 -11.22 9.06 0.79
CA GLU A 139 -10.26 8.48 -0.14
C GLU A 139 -8.83 8.93 0.19
N LEU A 140 -8.62 10.22 0.42
CA LEU A 140 -7.31 10.77 0.80
C LEU A 140 -6.86 10.22 2.15
N THR A 141 -7.77 10.13 3.14
CA THR A 141 -7.46 9.53 4.44
C THR A 141 -7.05 8.06 4.28
N TYR A 142 -7.78 7.29 3.48
CA TYR A 142 -7.50 5.89 3.21
C TYR A 142 -6.16 5.67 2.50
N LEU A 143 -5.88 6.47 1.45
CA LEU A 143 -4.62 6.38 0.70
C LEU A 143 -3.43 6.79 1.55
N ALA A 144 -3.55 7.85 2.34
CA ALA A 144 -2.52 8.26 3.29
C ALA A 144 -2.29 7.18 4.35
N ALA A 145 -3.34 6.64 4.97
CA ALA A 145 -3.22 5.55 5.95
C ALA A 145 -2.53 4.32 5.36
N SER A 146 -2.93 3.91 4.15
CA SER A 146 -2.31 2.79 3.44
C SER A 146 -0.82 3.05 3.16
N SER A 147 -0.46 4.28 2.78
CA SER A 147 0.94 4.68 2.51
C SER A 147 1.80 4.67 3.76
N VAL A 148 1.28 5.18 4.89
CA VAL A 148 1.99 5.10 6.19
C VAL A 148 2.21 3.65 6.59
N LYS A 149 1.15 2.83 6.54
CA LYS A 149 1.22 1.41 6.91
C LYS A 149 2.22 0.63 6.05
N ASP A 150 2.22 0.84 4.73
CA ASP A 150 3.13 0.12 3.82
C ASP A 150 4.60 0.50 4.04
N ARG A 151 4.86 1.75 4.41
CA ARG A 151 6.19 2.15 4.87
C ARG A 151 6.58 1.41 6.14
N GLU A 152 5.72 1.41 7.15
CA GLU A 152 5.98 0.76 8.45
C GLU A 152 6.21 -0.75 8.30
N ALA A 153 5.42 -1.41 7.46
CA ALA A 153 5.62 -2.81 7.09
C ALA A 153 7.02 -3.04 6.50
N THR A 154 7.44 -2.19 5.56
CA THR A 154 8.77 -2.31 4.95
C THR A 154 9.90 -2.02 5.95
N GLU A 155 9.74 -1.01 6.82
CA GLU A 155 10.71 -0.72 7.90
C GLU A 155 10.87 -1.92 8.84
N LEU A 156 9.77 -2.55 9.24
CA LEU A 156 9.80 -3.77 10.06
C LEU A 156 10.57 -4.89 9.36
N LEU A 157 10.25 -5.18 8.10
CA LEU A 157 10.92 -6.25 7.35
C LEU A 157 12.42 -6.01 7.21
N VAL A 158 12.82 -4.77 6.90
CA VAL A 158 14.23 -4.39 6.81
C VAL A 158 14.94 -4.58 8.15
N ASN A 159 14.32 -4.14 9.25
CA ASN A 159 14.90 -4.23 10.59
C ASN A 159 15.06 -5.69 11.07
N LEU A 160 14.19 -6.59 10.60
CA LEU A 160 14.25 -8.02 10.90
C LEU A 160 15.14 -8.82 9.94
N GLY A 161 15.77 -8.17 8.96
CA GLY A 161 16.70 -8.80 8.04
C GLY A 161 16.09 -9.37 6.74
N PHE A 162 14.80 -9.13 6.47
CA PHE A 162 14.11 -9.54 5.24
C PHE A 162 14.28 -8.52 4.09
N ARG A 163 15.45 -7.88 4.01
CA ARG A 163 15.72 -6.76 3.10
C ARG A 163 15.54 -7.15 1.63
N GLU A 164 15.98 -8.34 1.25
CA GLU A 164 15.98 -8.81 -0.14
C GLU A 164 14.58 -9.16 -0.63
N GLU A 165 13.76 -9.78 0.22
CA GLU A 165 12.35 -10.05 -0.05
C GLU A 165 11.55 -8.75 -0.13
N ALA A 166 11.77 -7.81 0.81
CA ALA A 166 11.15 -6.49 0.79
C ALA A 166 11.52 -5.69 -0.49
N LYS A 167 12.79 -5.73 -0.90
CA LYS A 167 13.25 -5.13 -2.15
C LYS A 167 12.57 -5.74 -3.37
N ALA A 168 12.44 -7.06 -3.43
CA ALA A 168 11.78 -7.74 -4.54
C ALA A 168 10.30 -7.32 -4.65
N TYR A 169 9.61 -7.20 -3.52
CA TYR A 169 8.23 -6.69 -3.48
C TYR A 169 8.13 -5.24 -3.93
N VAL A 170 8.98 -4.34 -3.40
CA VAL A 170 8.98 -2.92 -3.77
C VAL A 170 9.22 -2.73 -5.27
N LEU A 171 10.20 -3.44 -5.85
CA LEU A 171 10.47 -3.36 -7.29
C LEU A 171 9.30 -3.88 -8.12
N HIS A 172 8.63 -4.93 -7.65
CA HIS A 172 7.40 -5.43 -8.27
C HIS A 172 6.28 -4.38 -8.22
N ALA A 173 6.03 -3.77 -7.06
CA ALA A 173 5.03 -2.71 -6.89
C ALA A 173 5.31 -1.50 -7.80
N LEU A 174 6.57 -1.04 -7.85
CA LEU A 174 7.01 0.06 -8.71
C LEU A 174 7.02 -0.30 -10.21
N SER A 175 6.94 -1.59 -10.58
CA SER A 175 6.89 -2.03 -11.98
C SER A 175 5.49 -1.90 -12.61
N LYS A 176 4.45 -1.75 -11.78
CA LYS A 176 3.05 -1.54 -12.21
C LYS A 176 2.84 -0.12 -12.77
N ARG A 177 3.54 0.20 -13.86
CA ARG A 177 3.63 1.55 -14.48
C ARG A 177 2.71 1.75 -15.68
N ARG A 178 2.15 0.68 -16.22
CA ARG A 178 1.32 0.75 -17.43
C ARG A 178 0.05 1.51 -17.10
N GLY A 179 -0.20 2.61 -17.80
CA GLY A 179 -1.42 3.42 -17.63
C GLY A 179 -1.19 4.74 -16.91
N LEU A 180 -0.11 4.91 -16.15
CA LEU A 180 0.10 6.07 -15.26
C LEU A 180 -0.01 7.44 -15.96
N GLU A 181 0.47 7.55 -17.21
CA GLU A 181 0.35 8.80 -17.97
C GLU A 181 -1.11 9.07 -18.40
N ALA A 182 -1.85 8.03 -18.80
CA ALA A 182 -3.25 8.16 -19.16
C ALA A 182 -4.12 8.43 -17.92
N GLU A 183 -3.83 7.77 -16.80
CA GLU A 183 -4.46 7.99 -15.49
C GLU A 183 -4.22 9.42 -15.00
N TRP A 184 -2.99 9.93 -15.10
CA TRP A 184 -2.68 11.32 -14.76
C TRP A 184 -3.50 12.31 -15.59
N ARG A 185 -3.55 12.12 -16.91
CA ARG A 185 -4.35 13.00 -17.80
C ARG A 185 -5.84 12.93 -17.45
N ALA A 186 -6.37 11.73 -17.21
CA ALA A 186 -7.76 11.54 -16.82
C ALA A 186 -8.07 12.20 -15.47
N ALA A 187 -7.17 12.10 -14.49
CA ALA A 187 -7.34 12.74 -13.18
C ALA A 187 -7.33 14.28 -13.28
N VAL A 188 -6.47 14.85 -14.13
CA VAL A 188 -6.45 16.29 -14.42
C VAL A 188 -7.76 16.72 -15.10
N GLU A 189 -8.22 16.00 -16.13
CA GLU A 189 -9.48 16.29 -16.84
C GLU A 189 -10.71 16.18 -15.92
N ALA A 190 -10.73 15.19 -15.03
CA ALA A 190 -11.78 14.99 -14.05
C ALA A 190 -11.70 15.96 -12.85
N GLY A 191 -10.66 16.82 -12.78
CA GLY A 191 -10.48 17.78 -11.69
C GLY A 191 -10.17 17.14 -10.34
N VAL A 192 -9.52 15.97 -10.35
CA VAL A 192 -9.06 15.22 -9.16
C VAL A 192 -7.57 14.82 -9.21
N PRO A 193 -6.64 15.67 -9.70
CA PRO A 193 -5.22 15.31 -9.83
C PRO A 193 -4.54 15.00 -8.49
N LEU A 194 -5.05 15.54 -7.38
CA LEU A 194 -4.54 15.23 -6.04
C LEU A 194 -4.79 13.77 -5.64
N LEU A 195 -5.91 13.19 -6.08
CA LEU A 195 -6.22 11.78 -5.83
C LEU A 195 -5.15 10.88 -6.46
N HIS A 196 -4.83 11.13 -7.74
CA HIS A 196 -3.77 10.42 -8.46
C HIS A 196 -2.43 10.50 -7.72
N VAL A 197 -2.04 11.70 -7.28
CA VAL A 197 -0.79 11.89 -6.52
C VAL A 197 -0.81 11.15 -5.19
N ALA A 198 -1.95 11.11 -4.50
CA ALA A 198 -2.11 10.35 -3.26
C ALA A 198 -2.03 8.83 -3.50
N GLU A 199 -2.51 8.31 -4.63
CA GLU A 199 -2.37 6.89 -5.00
C GLU A 199 -0.92 6.48 -5.21
N LEU A 200 -0.09 7.37 -5.79
CA LEU A 200 1.33 7.12 -6.00
C LEU A 200 2.11 7.03 -4.68
N LEU A 201 1.63 7.61 -3.58
CA LEU A 201 2.30 7.55 -2.29
C LEU A 201 2.48 6.11 -1.80
N LYS A 202 1.53 5.21 -2.06
CA LYS A 202 1.55 3.85 -1.51
C LYS A 202 2.84 3.10 -1.88
N PRO A 203 3.16 2.86 -3.17
CA PRO A 203 4.41 2.19 -3.55
C PRO A 203 5.66 3.01 -3.23
N LEU A 204 5.59 4.34 -3.22
CA LEU A 204 6.75 5.19 -2.88
C LEU A 204 7.10 5.16 -1.40
N CYS A 205 6.11 5.25 -0.52
CA CYS A 205 6.26 5.11 0.92
C CYS A 205 6.73 3.69 1.28
N CYS A 206 6.21 2.67 0.61
CA CYS A 206 6.73 1.31 0.70
C CYS A 206 8.22 1.24 0.29
N ALA A 207 8.64 1.94 -0.76
CA ALA A 207 10.03 1.97 -1.22
C ALA A 207 10.98 2.76 -0.30
N ALA A 208 10.46 3.73 0.47
CA ALA A 208 11.24 4.70 1.22
C ALA A 208 12.36 4.11 2.10
N PRO A 209 12.14 3.01 2.87
CA PRO A 209 13.17 2.42 3.73
C PRO A 209 14.33 1.76 2.96
N LEU A 210 14.18 1.61 1.64
CA LEU A 210 15.13 0.95 0.75
C LEU A 210 15.77 1.91 -0.27
N LEU A 211 15.54 3.23 -0.17
CA LEU A 211 16.05 4.22 -1.13
C LEU A 211 17.57 4.32 -1.23
N SER A 212 18.32 3.77 -0.26
CA SER A 212 19.77 3.66 -0.38
C SER A 212 20.23 2.64 -1.45
N ASP A 213 19.31 1.82 -1.95
CA ASP A 213 19.56 0.87 -3.04
C ASP A 213 19.27 1.54 -4.39
N GLU A 214 20.27 1.53 -5.29
CA GLU A 214 20.19 2.21 -6.59
C GLU A 214 19.03 1.70 -7.46
N ALA A 215 18.71 0.41 -7.41
CA ALA A 215 17.63 -0.15 -8.21
C ALA A 215 16.26 0.33 -7.70
N VAL A 216 16.11 0.50 -6.39
CA VAL A 216 14.89 1.03 -5.78
C VAL A 216 14.75 2.52 -6.07
N ALA A 217 15.83 3.29 -5.93
CA ALA A 217 15.84 4.72 -6.25
C ALA A 217 15.49 4.98 -7.73
N GLY A 218 16.16 4.27 -8.65
CA GLY A 218 15.83 4.35 -10.08
C GLY A 218 14.42 3.82 -10.40
N GLY A 219 13.94 2.85 -9.61
CA GLY A 219 12.57 2.36 -9.64
C GLY A 219 11.54 3.45 -9.35
N CYS A 220 11.78 4.27 -8.33
CA CYS A 220 10.94 5.40 -7.94
C CYS A 220 10.99 6.52 -9.00
N ASP A 221 12.18 6.86 -9.49
CA ASP A 221 12.34 7.91 -10.50
C ASP A 221 11.55 7.58 -11.78
N ALA A 222 11.64 6.34 -12.24
CA ALA A 222 10.87 5.90 -13.40
C ALA A 222 9.37 5.72 -13.10
N TYR A 223 8.97 5.49 -11.85
CA TYR A 223 7.56 5.46 -11.43
C TYR A 223 6.92 6.86 -11.42
N LEU A 224 7.73 7.91 -11.26
CA LEU A 224 7.29 9.31 -11.21
C LEU A 224 7.49 10.07 -12.53
N ALA A 225 8.09 9.43 -13.54
CA ALA A 225 8.52 10.10 -14.77
C ALA A 225 7.37 10.67 -15.62
N HIS A 226 6.13 10.19 -15.42
CA HIS A 226 4.94 10.72 -16.10
C HIS A 226 4.43 12.03 -15.47
N LEU A 227 4.85 12.36 -14.25
CA LEU A 227 4.46 13.59 -13.59
C LEU A 227 5.30 14.78 -14.07
N PRO A 228 4.75 16.00 -14.00
CA PRO A 228 5.52 17.24 -14.09
C PRO A 228 6.68 17.27 -13.09
N ALA A 229 7.82 17.85 -13.49
CA ALA A 229 9.05 17.80 -12.71
C ALA A 229 8.92 18.42 -11.30
N SER A 230 8.12 19.47 -11.15
CA SER A 230 7.82 20.10 -9.86
C SER A 230 7.04 19.16 -8.93
N ALA A 231 5.99 18.52 -9.45
CA ALA A 231 5.17 17.55 -8.72
C ALA A 231 5.97 16.29 -8.35
N SER A 232 6.74 15.72 -9.30
CA SER A 232 7.62 14.57 -9.08
C SER A 232 8.64 14.86 -7.95
N ARG A 233 9.31 16.01 -8.00
CA ARG A 233 10.26 16.43 -6.97
C ARG A 233 9.59 16.61 -5.61
N ALA A 234 8.47 17.32 -5.54
CA ALA A 234 7.78 17.58 -4.30
C ALA A 234 7.24 16.28 -3.65
N LEU A 235 6.76 15.33 -4.46
CA LEU A 235 6.32 14.03 -3.98
C LEU A 235 7.48 13.19 -3.45
N ARG A 236 8.63 13.21 -4.13
CA ARG A 236 9.85 12.57 -3.67
C ARG A 236 10.35 13.16 -2.34
N GLU A 237 10.40 14.48 -2.24
CA GLU A 237 10.76 15.19 -1.00
C GLU A 237 9.83 14.82 0.16
N LEU A 238 8.52 14.71 -0.09
CA LEU A 238 7.54 14.30 0.93
C LEU A 238 7.77 12.87 1.44
N VAL A 239 8.06 11.94 0.52
CA VAL A 239 8.31 10.53 0.86
C VAL A 239 9.63 10.36 1.64
N GLU A 240 10.66 11.12 1.27
CA GLU A 240 11.97 11.10 1.91
C GLU A 240 11.99 11.84 3.27
N ASP A 241 11.08 12.79 3.49
CA ASP A 241 10.99 13.52 4.77
C ASP A 241 10.57 12.60 5.92
N LEU A 242 11.44 12.43 6.92
CA LEU A 242 11.15 11.64 8.11
C LEU A 242 10.33 12.40 9.17
N SER A 243 10.07 13.70 8.98
CA SER A 243 9.40 14.54 9.98
C SER A 243 7.99 14.06 10.32
N TRP A 244 7.24 13.59 9.31
CA TRP A 244 5.89 13.05 9.50
C TRP A 244 5.93 11.66 10.14
N MET A 245 6.96 10.85 9.87
CA MET A 245 7.14 9.54 10.52
C MET A 245 7.49 9.63 12.01
N ARG A 246 8.09 10.73 12.45
CA ARG A 246 8.42 10.96 13.88
C ARG A 246 7.20 11.20 14.77
N LYS A 247 6.00 11.34 14.20
CA LYS A 247 4.75 11.48 14.97
C LYS A 247 4.42 10.19 15.70
N ARG A 248 3.74 10.30 16.84
CA ARG A 248 3.37 9.15 17.68
C ARG A 248 2.03 8.58 17.23
N GLY A 249 2.00 7.29 16.95
CA GLY A 249 0.79 6.60 16.49
C GLY A 249 0.51 6.81 14.99
N LEU A 250 -0.28 5.88 14.45
CA LEU A 250 -0.61 5.83 13.02
C LEU A 250 -1.30 7.11 12.55
N TRP A 251 -2.37 7.52 13.22
CA TRP A 251 -3.21 8.62 12.73
C TRP A 251 -2.55 9.99 12.77
N ASP A 252 -1.62 10.23 13.70
CA ASP A 252 -0.84 11.48 13.71
C ASP A 252 0.15 11.52 12.52
N ARG A 253 0.71 10.36 12.12
CA ARG A 253 1.54 10.23 10.91
C ARG A 253 0.71 10.45 9.65
N VAL A 254 -0.51 9.88 9.60
CA VAL A 254 -1.46 10.08 8.50
C VAL A 254 -1.85 11.56 8.37
N GLU A 255 -2.20 12.22 9.48
CA GLU A 255 -2.49 13.65 9.48
C GLU A 255 -1.30 14.46 8.95
N ALA A 256 -0.09 14.18 9.43
CA ALA A 256 1.10 14.88 8.99
C ALA A 256 1.41 14.65 7.50
N LEU A 257 1.21 13.44 6.99
CA LEU A 257 1.37 13.11 5.56
C LEU A 257 0.35 13.86 4.70
N LEU A 258 -0.92 13.91 5.12
CA LEU A 258 -1.97 14.70 4.46
C LEU A 258 -1.60 16.20 4.45
N ARG A 259 -1.11 16.76 5.55
CA ARG A 259 -0.64 18.15 5.58
C ARG A 259 0.52 18.39 4.61
N GLY A 260 1.40 17.39 4.43
CA GLY A 260 2.45 17.42 3.41
C GLY A 260 1.93 17.50 1.97
N LEU A 261 0.81 16.82 1.68
CA LEU A 261 0.14 16.88 0.37
C LEU A 261 -0.41 18.28 0.02
N ALA A 262 -0.64 19.16 0.99
CA ALA A 262 -1.13 20.51 0.72
C ALA A 262 -0.16 21.33 -0.16
N ARG A 263 1.15 21.11 -0.02
CA ARG A 263 2.16 21.73 -0.90
C ARG A 263 2.03 21.24 -2.34
N LEU A 264 1.80 19.94 -2.53
CA LEU A 264 1.59 19.35 -3.85
C LEU A 264 0.32 19.89 -4.51
N LYS A 265 -0.78 20.01 -3.76
CA LYS A 265 -2.01 20.63 -4.23
C LYS A 265 -1.76 22.04 -4.82
N GLY A 266 -1.04 22.90 -4.09
CA GLY A 266 -0.73 24.25 -4.55
C GLY A 266 0.09 24.28 -5.85
N LEU A 267 1.05 23.37 -6.02
CA LEU A 267 1.84 23.25 -7.26
C LEU A 267 0.98 22.79 -8.45
N ILE A 268 0.04 21.88 -8.21
CA ILE A 268 -0.88 21.39 -9.24
C ILE A 268 -1.84 22.50 -9.68
N GLU A 269 -2.41 23.24 -8.73
CA GLU A 269 -3.35 24.34 -9.00
C GLU A 269 -2.69 25.54 -9.69
N ALA A 270 -1.39 25.77 -9.47
CA ALA A 270 -0.63 26.82 -10.14
C ALA A 270 -0.38 26.57 -11.64
N GLY A 271 -0.84 25.44 -12.20
CA GLY A 271 -0.66 25.10 -13.61
C GLY A 271 0.77 24.67 -13.98
N GLU A 272 1.69 24.67 -13.01
CA GLU A 272 3.04 24.10 -13.11
C GLU A 272 3.03 22.58 -13.32
N ALA A 273 1.83 21.98 -13.26
CA ALA A 273 1.58 20.56 -13.47
C ALA A 273 0.87 20.22 -14.81
N SER A 274 0.75 21.16 -15.75
CA SER A 274 0.11 20.87 -17.04
C SER A 274 0.95 19.87 -17.87
N PRO A 275 0.34 18.87 -18.53
CA PRO A 275 1.07 17.99 -19.43
C PRO A 275 1.72 18.81 -20.56
N PRO A 276 2.91 18.41 -21.06
CA PRO A 276 3.52 19.07 -22.21
C PRO A 276 2.53 19.05 -23.38
N GLN A 277 2.34 20.21 -24.03
CA GLN A 277 1.51 20.24 -25.23
C GLN A 277 2.13 19.33 -26.30
N PRO A 278 1.31 18.55 -27.03
CA PRO A 278 1.82 17.81 -28.17
C PRO A 278 2.49 18.78 -29.15
N PRO A 279 3.53 18.33 -29.89
CA PRO A 279 4.18 19.18 -30.88
C PRO A 279 3.13 19.71 -31.84
N SER A 280 3.16 21.02 -32.08
CA SER A 280 2.32 21.65 -33.10
C SER A 280 2.65 21.03 -34.47
N PRO A 281 1.63 20.80 -35.33
CA PRO A 281 1.81 20.16 -36.64
C PRO A 281 2.74 20.96 -37.57
#